data_AF-A0A7C7CTS7-F1
#
_entry.id   AF-A0A7C7CTS7-F1
#
_cell.length_a   1.000
_cell.length_b   1.000
_cell.length_c   1.000
_cell.angle_alpha   90.00
_cell.angle_beta   90.00
_cell.angle_gamma   90.00
#
_symmetry.space_group_name_H-M   'P 1'
#
loop_
_entity.id
_entity.type
_entity.pdbx_description
1 polymer ?
#
loop_
_entity_poly.entity_id
_entity_poly.type
_entity_poly.pdbx_seq_one_letter_code
_entity_poly.pdbx_strand_id
1 'polypeptide(L)'
;MLKEHPKYHKNIKDAAESQQSIILNYHIHPGESKYCVSILSKSVKHLDMEDEKSTSEELAHIKGISDLEELFVPLMSYFGEKLKSIYHLTRLPDLYINGMQYFQDNTNNVGD
;
A
#
# COMPACT_ATOMS: atom_id res chain seq x y z
N MET A 1 15.02 7.17 6.13
CA MET A 1 13.57 6.91 6.38
C MET A 1 12.72 7.43 5.22
N LEU A 2 11.52 6.87 4.93
CA LEU A 2 10.65 7.33 3.84
C LEU A 2 10.38 8.85 3.81
N LYS A 3 10.34 9.49 4.99
CA LYS A 3 10.20 10.95 5.15
C LYS A 3 11.39 11.75 4.60
N GLU A 4 12.56 11.14 4.51
CA GLU A 4 13.78 11.76 3.99
C GLU A 4 13.88 11.64 2.46
N HIS A 5 13.07 10.76 1.85
CA HIS A 5 13.04 10.63 0.40
C HIS A 5 11.93 11.54 -0.17
N PRO A 6 12.27 12.70 -0.79
CA PRO A 6 11.32 13.77 -1.06
C PRO A 6 10.19 13.34 -1.99
N LYS A 7 10.47 12.49 -2.99
CA LYS A 7 9.46 11.97 -3.91
C LYS A 7 8.50 10.99 -3.24
N TYR A 8 9.02 10.06 -2.43
CA TYR A 8 8.17 9.06 -1.79
C TYR A 8 7.31 9.69 -0.70
N HIS A 9 7.91 10.60 0.08
CA HIS A 9 7.17 11.35 1.07
C HIS A 9 6.01 12.12 0.45
N LYS A 10 6.26 12.88 -0.62
CA LYS A 10 5.22 13.65 -1.31
C LYS A 10 4.12 12.75 -1.87
N ASN A 11 4.47 11.71 -2.62
CA ASN A 11 3.48 10.83 -3.25
C ASN A 11 2.56 10.15 -2.22
N ILE A 12 3.15 9.64 -1.13
CA ILE A 12 2.37 8.96 -0.08
C ILE A 12 1.49 9.96 0.68
N LYS A 13 2.02 11.16 0.96
CA LYS A 13 1.26 12.23 1.62
C LYS A 13 0.08 12.67 0.76
N ASP A 14 0.29 12.95 -0.52
CA ASP A 14 -0.76 13.40 -1.44
C ASP A 14 -1.90 12.36 -1.56
N ALA A 15 -1.54 11.07 -1.63
CA ALA A 15 -2.52 9.97 -1.65
C ALA A 15 -3.31 9.87 -0.34
N ALA A 16 -2.64 10.03 0.81
CA ALA A 16 -3.26 10.03 2.13
C ALA A 16 -4.23 11.21 2.31
N GLU A 17 -3.82 12.43 1.93
CA GLU A 17 -4.65 13.64 2.00
C GLU A 17 -5.85 13.58 1.05
N SER A 18 -5.70 12.89 -0.08
CA SER A 18 -6.78 12.61 -1.04
C SER A 18 -7.66 11.43 -0.64
N GLN A 19 -7.45 10.86 0.56
CA GLN A 19 -8.18 9.70 1.10
C GLN A 19 -8.19 8.48 0.17
N GLN A 20 -7.15 8.30 -0.63
CA GLN A 20 -7.00 7.12 -1.46
C GLN A 20 -6.64 5.91 -0.59
N SER A 21 -7.15 4.73 -0.93
CA SER A 21 -6.74 3.49 -0.26
C SER A 21 -5.28 3.23 -0.55
N ILE A 22 -4.48 2.99 0.50
CA ILE A 22 -3.08 2.61 0.37
C ILE A 22 -2.97 1.09 0.34
N ILE A 23 -2.09 0.57 -0.51
CA ILE A 23 -1.79 -0.85 -0.65
C ILE A 23 -0.29 -1.06 -0.42
N LEU A 24 0.05 -2.12 0.32
CA LEU A 24 1.39 -2.65 0.42
C LEU A 24 1.46 -3.97 -0.36
N ASN A 25 2.16 -3.97 -1.48
CA ASN A 25 2.37 -5.17 -2.29
C ASN A 25 3.79 -5.71 -2.11
N TYR A 26 3.90 -6.77 -1.30
CA TYR A 26 5.13 -7.52 -1.09
C TYR A 26 5.33 -8.48 -2.27
N HIS A 27 6.40 -8.34 -3.04
CA HIS A 27 6.53 -9.09 -4.28
C HIS A 27 7.99 -9.38 -4.63
N ILE A 28 8.19 -10.42 -5.43
CA ILE A 28 9.50 -10.79 -5.99
C ILE A 28 9.47 -10.65 -7.51
N HIS A 29 10.57 -10.21 -8.10
CA HIS A 29 10.70 -10.12 -9.56
C HIS A 29 11.24 -11.43 -10.14
N PRO A 30 10.86 -11.80 -11.38
CA PRO A 30 11.40 -12.99 -12.04
C PRO A 30 12.94 -12.96 -12.09
N GLY A 31 13.57 -14.01 -11.55
CA GLY A 31 15.03 -14.14 -11.50
C GLY A 31 15.71 -13.39 -10.35
N GLU A 32 14.97 -12.71 -9.48
CA GLU A 32 15.49 -12.13 -8.24
C GLU A 32 15.26 -13.05 -7.05
N SER A 33 16.07 -12.88 -5.99
CA SER A 33 15.98 -13.65 -4.74
C SER A 33 15.51 -12.82 -3.54
N LYS A 34 15.23 -11.53 -3.76
CA LYS A 34 14.80 -10.62 -2.70
C LYS A 34 13.43 -10.05 -3.01
N TYR A 35 12.61 -9.96 -1.98
CA TYR A 35 11.32 -9.32 -2.05
C TYR A 35 11.46 -7.81 -1.94
N CYS A 36 10.66 -7.12 -2.74
CA CYS A 36 10.42 -5.70 -2.73
C CYS A 36 9.07 -5.41 -2.06
N VAL A 37 8.83 -4.15 -1.73
CA VAL A 37 7.48 -3.66 -1.43
C VAL A 37 7.16 -2.46 -2.30
N SER A 38 6.07 -2.55 -3.05
CA SER A 38 5.45 -1.39 -3.70
C SER A 38 4.39 -0.82 -2.77
N ILE A 39 4.44 0.49 -2.56
CA ILE A 39 3.37 1.25 -1.93
C ILE A 39 2.53 1.82 -3.07
N LEU A 40 1.28 1.39 -3.16
CA LEU A 40 0.36 1.84 -4.21
C LEU A 40 -0.77 2.66 -3.58
N SER A 41 -1.32 3.62 -4.32
CA SER A 41 -2.67 4.10 -4.05
C SER A 41 -3.67 3.40 -4.96
N LYS A 42 -4.91 3.24 -4.51
CA LYS A 42 -6.04 2.81 -5.32
C LYS A 42 -7.13 3.87 -5.24
N SER A 43 -7.52 4.39 -6.40
CA SER A 43 -8.69 5.26 -6.54
C SER A 43 -9.77 4.53 -7.33
N VAL A 44 -11.01 4.62 -6.86
CA VAL A 44 -12.18 4.18 -7.62
C VAL A 44 -12.78 5.41 -8.28
N LYS A 45 -12.88 5.42 -9.61
CA LYS A 45 -13.65 6.44 -10.33
C LYS A 45 -15.01 5.85 -10.66
N HIS A 46 -16.06 6.51 -10.20
CA HIS A 46 -17.41 6.25 -10.71
C HIS A 46 -17.48 6.85 -12.11
N LEU A 47 -17.58 5.98 -13.11
CA LEU A 47 -17.94 6.39 -14.47
C LEU A 47 -19.47 6.42 -14.57
N ASP A 48 -19.99 7.34 -15.38
CA ASP A 48 -21.42 7.47 -15.60
C ASP A 48 -21.97 6.14 -16.14
N MET A 49 -22.77 5.47 -15.28
CA MET A 49 -23.48 4.20 -15.50
C MET A 49 -22.61 2.92 -15.41
N GLU A 50 -22.59 2.36 -14.20
CA GLU A 50 -22.34 0.96 -13.82
C GLU A 50 -20.91 0.35 -13.89
N ASP A 51 -19.92 1.02 -14.48
CA ASP A 51 -18.54 0.51 -14.48
C ASP A 51 -17.64 1.18 -13.43
N GLU A 52 -17.22 0.41 -12.41
CA GLU A 52 -16.15 0.81 -11.49
C GLU A 52 -14.78 0.53 -12.12
N LYS A 53 -14.10 1.60 -12.57
CA LYS A 53 -12.69 1.48 -12.96
C LYS A 53 -11.80 1.83 -11.76
N SER A 54 -11.22 0.80 -11.15
CA SER A 54 -10.14 1.00 -10.19
C SER A 54 -8.81 1.21 -10.90
N THR A 55 -8.11 2.29 -10.55
CA THR A 55 -6.75 2.55 -11.03
C THR A 55 -5.83 2.55 -9.82
N SER A 56 -4.68 1.87 -9.95
CA SER A 56 -3.61 1.94 -8.98
C SER A 56 -2.41 2.71 -9.51
N GLU A 57 -1.76 3.48 -8.63
CA GLU A 57 -0.53 4.22 -8.93
C GLU A 57 0.57 3.81 -7.94
N GLU A 58 1.78 3.57 -8.43
CA GLU A 58 2.92 3.27 -7.56
C GLU A 58 3.50 4.57 -6.97
N LEU A 59 3.32 4.74 -5.65
CA LEU A 59 3.79 5.90 -4.89
C LEU A 59 5.26 5.78 -4.53
N ALA A 60 5.69 4.56 -4.20
CA ALA A 60 7.05 4.22 -3.85
C ALA A 60 7.34 2.73 -4.12
N HIS A 61 8.60 2.43 -4.40
CA HIS A 61 9.09 1.08 -4.60
C HIS A 61 10.36 0.88 -3.78
N ILE A 62 10.30 0.02 -2.76
CA ILE A 62 11.44 -0.26 -1.88
C ILE A 62 11.96 -1.66 -2.22
N LYS A 63 13.19 -1.71 -2.73
CA LYS A 63 13.80 -2.95 -3.18
C LYS A 63 14.47 -3.71 -2.04
N GLY A 64 14.38 -5.04 -2.11
CA GLY A 64 15.20 -5.95 -1.32
C GLY A 64 15.03 -5.83 0.20
N ILE A 65 13.78 -5.76 0.67
CA ILE A 65 13.45 -5.64 2.09
C ILE A 65 13.59 -6.95 2.87
N SER A 66 13.63 -8.08 2.17
CA SER A 66 13.74 -9.43 2.75
C SER A 66 14.06 -10.44 1.64
N ASP A 67 14.61 -11.59 1.99
CA ASP A 67 14.80 -12.79 1.16
C ASP A 67 13.77 -13.90 1.45
N LEU A 68 12.87 -13.68 2.41
CA LEU A 68 11.92 -14.68 2.92
C LEU A 68 10.47 -14.27 2.70
N GLU A 69 9.66 -15.18 2.17
CA GLU A 69 8.22 -14.99 2.03
C GLU A 69 7.50 -14.95 3.39
N GLU A 70 7.92 -15.79 4.33
CA GLU A 70 7.33 -15.90 5.67
C GLU A 70 7.38 -14.60 6.48
N LEU A 71 8.29 -13.69 6.13
CA LEU A 71 8.39 -12.36 6.75
C LEU A 71 7.33 -11.38 6.24
N PHE A 72 6.51 -11.76 5.25
CA PHE A 72 5.45 -10.94 4.69
C PHE A 72 4.55 -10.33 5.77
N VAL A 73 3.93 -11.15 6.61
CA VAL A 73 3.00 -10.67 7.65
C VAL A 73 3.70 -9.75 8.66
N PRO A 74 4.77 -10.18 9.38
CA PRO A 74 5.38 -9.31 10.39
C PRO A 74 5.95 -8.01 9.80
N LEU A 75 6.54 -8.04 8.61
CA LEU A 75 7.06 -6.83 7.95
C LEU A 75 5.95 -5.89 7.49
N MET A 76 4.93 -6.41 6.81
CA MET A 76 3.86 -5.58 6.26
C MET A 76 2.94 -5.04 7.35
N SER A 77 2.68 -5.78 8.42
CA SER A 77 1.99 -5.25 9.60
C SER A 77 2.77 -4.12 10.25
N TYR A 78 4.07 -4.32 10.53
CA TYR A 78 4.91 -3.26 11.08
C TYR A 78 4.95 -2.02 10.17
N PHE A 79 5.10 -2.23 8.87
CA PHE A 79 5.19 -1.15 7.91
C PHE A 79 3.86 -0.40 7.73
N GLY A 80 2.75 -1.12 7.68
CA GLY A 80 1.40 -0.57 7.63
C GLY A 80 1.08 0.33 8.83
N GLU A 81 1.39 -0.12 10.04
CA GLU A 81 1.24 0.68 11.26
C GLU A 81 2.10 1.95 11.24
N LYS A 82 3.34 1.85 10.76
CA LYS A 82 4.21 3.03 10.60
C LYS A 82 3.66 4.00 9.58
N LEU A 83 3.16 3.54 8.44
CA LEU A 83 2.54 4.42 7.44
C LEU A 83 1.29 5.09 7.99
N LYS A 84 0.42 4.33 8.67
CA LYS A 84 -0.78 4.85 9.33
C LYS A 84 -0.44 5.95 10.33
N SER A 85 0.53 5.71 11.21
CA SER A 85 0.98 6.68 12.21
C SER A 85 1.61 7.94 11.59
N ILE A 86 2.43 7.78 10.54
CA ILE A 86 3.17 8.88 9.91
C ILE A 86 2.27 9.78 9.06
N TYR A 87 1.35 9.18 8.30
CA TYR A 87 0.52 9.88 7.31
C TYR A 87 -0.94 10.01 7.76
N HIS A 88 -1.25 9.65 9.01
CA HIS A 88 -2.58 9.75 9.60
C HIS A 88 -3.67 9.05 8.77
N LEU A 89 -3.35 7.86 8.24
CA LEU A 89 -4.31 7.09 7.45
C LEU A 89 -5.52 6.69 8.32
N THR A 90 -6.72 6.82 7.77
CA THR A 90 -7.97 6.46 8.47
C THR A 90 -8.09 4.96 8.72
N ARG A 91 -7.46 4.17 7.84
CA ARG A 91 -7.41 2.70 7.89
C ARG A 91 -6.00 2.19 7.64
N LEU A 92 -5.75 0.92 7.95
CA LEU A 92 -4.49 0.26 7.59
C LEU A 92 -4.41 0.06 6.06
N PRO A 93 -3.19 0.03 5.50
CA PRO A 93 -3.02 -0.36 4.11
C PRO A 93 -3.53 -1.78 3.84
N ASP A 94 -4.13 -2.00 2.67
CA ASP A 94 -4.43 -3.35 2.21
C ASP A 94 -3.13 -4.09 1.91
N LEU A 95 -3.08 -5.38 2.21
CA LEU A 95 -1.86 -6.19 2.04
C LEU A 95 -2.02 -7.12 0.85
N TYR A 96 -1.04 -7.08 -0.03
CA TYR A 96 -0.95 -7.92 -1.20
C TYR A 96 0.38 -8.66 -1.20
N ILE A 97 0.37 -9.89 -1.69
CA ILE A 97 1.55 -10.70 -1.94
C ILE A 97 1.58 -11.15 -3.39
N ASN A 98 2.64 -10.81 -4.12
CA ASN A 98 2.79 -11.10 -5.54
C ASN A 98 1.55 -10.67 -6.37
N GLY A 99 0.95 -9.51 -6.03
CA GLY A 99 -0.24 -8.99 -6.69
C GLY A 99 -1.57 -9.64 -6.28
N MET A 100 -1.55 -10.64 -5.39
CA MET A 100 -2.75 -11.26 -4.84
C MET A 100 -3.13 -10.62 -3.50
N GLN A 101 -4.40 -10.30 -3.34
CA GLN A 101 -4.91 -9.69 -2.10
C GLN A 101 -4.85 -10.71 -0.96
N TYR A 102 -4.17 -10.34 0.13
CA TYR A 102 -4.07 -11.14 1.35
C TYR A 102 -4.98 -10.61 2.45
N PHE A 103 -4.99 -9.29 2.65
CA PHE A 103 -5.80 -8.61 3.66
C PHE A 103 -6.37 -7.33 3.09
N GLN A 104 -7.63 -7.06 3.40
CA GLN A 104 -8.30 -5.80 3.11
C GLN A 104 -8.79 -5.21 4.42
N ASP A 105 -8.41 -3.96 4.70
CA ASP A 105 -8.99 -3.28 5.86
C ASP A 105 -10.40 -2.83 5.51
N ASN A 106 -11.38 -3.66 5.89
CA ASN A 106 -12.80 -3.44 5.67
C ASN A 106 -13.44 -2.59 6.77
N THR A 107 -12.67 -1.83 7.56
CA THR A 107 -13.23 -0.87 8.52
C THR A 107 -13.86 0.32 7.79
N ASN A 108 -14.97 0.08 7.11
CA ASN A 108 -16.04 1.06 6.97
C ASN A 108 -16.75 1.12 8.34
N ASN A 109 -16.10 1.67 9.36
CA ASN A 109 -16.83 2.04 10.56
C ASN A 109 -17.63 3.31 10.23
N VAL A 110 -18.77 3.10 9.59
CA VAL A 110 -19.99 3.78 10.01
C VAL A 110 -20.32 3.12 11.36
N GLY A 111 -20.04 3.80 12.45
CA GLY A 111 -20.21 3.30 13.80
C GLY A 111 -20.14 4.45 14.80
N ASP A 112 -21.32 5.06 14.98
CA ASP A 112 -21.82 5.98 16.02
C ASP A 112 -21.22 7.40 16.17
#